data_AF-A0A2W7AXK3-F1
#
_entry.id   AF-A0A2W7AXK3-F1
#
_cell.length_a   1.000
_cell.length_b   1.000
_cell.length_c   1.000
_cell.angle_alpha   90.00
_cell.angle_beta   90.00
_cell.angle_gamma   90.00
#
_symmetry.space_group_name_H-M   'P 1'
#
loop_
_entity.id
_entity.type
_entity.pdbx_description
1 polymer ?
#
loop_
_entity_poly.entity_id
_entity_poly.type
_entity_poly.pdbx_seq_one_letter_code
_entity_poly.pdbx_strand_id
1 'polypeptide(L)'
;MLANLRHILDITACDAIQSEINVNVKLLFELGKSHHAFARQLSQQYWRQRISRLYYGAYNVRRAVNLHENGSFRTDVDDHKKTELPSSLDNASTYTIRLRDLREDRNLSDYDHTAIESDLVLTQDEAELIVTNFLGDASRYLISRGVTL
;
A
#
# COMPACT_ATOMS: atom_id res chain seq x y z
N MET A 1 -13.67 11.48 -6.80
CA MET A 1 -13.14 11.83 -8.14
C MET A 1 -14.24 11.85 -9.22
N LEU A 2 -14.98 10.75 -9.44
CA LEU A 2 -16.04 10.70 -10.46
C LEU A 2 -17.17 11.71 -10.30
N ALA A 3 -17.44 12.18 -9.09
CA ALA A 3 -18.43 13.24 -8.84
C ALA A 3 -18.18 14.50 -9.70
N ASN A 4 -16.90 14.83 -9.96
CA ASN A 4 -16.52 15.96 -10.79
C ASN A 4 -16.62 15.68 -12.29
N LEU A 5 -16.84 14.43 -12.71
CA LEU A 5 -17.00 14.07 -14.13
C LEU A 5 -18.47 13.88 -14.51
N ARG A 6 -19.37 13.66 -13.54
CA ARG A 6 -20.81 13.41 -13.75
C ARG A 6 -21.58 14.56 -14.43
N HIS A 7 -21.02 15.77 -14.49
CA HIS A 7 -21.62 16.90 -15.19
C HIS A 7 -21.04 17.11 -16.61
N ILE A 8 -20.03 16.32 -16.98
CA ILE A 8 -19.35 16.37 -18.29
C ILE A 8 -19.64 15.09 -19.07
N LEU A 9 -19.64 13.95 -18.38
CA LEU A 9 -19.81 12.61 -18.94
C LEU A 9 -21.16 12.04 -18.52
N ASP A 10 -21.74 11.21 -19.39
CA ASP A 10 -22.91 10.42 -19.04
C ASP A 10 -22.58 9.31 -18.02
N ILE A 11 -23.63 8.67 -17.52
CA ILE A 11 -23.49 7.62 -16.51
C ILE A 11 -22.70 6.42 -17.05
N THR A 12 -22.92 6.04 -18.30
CA THR A 12 -22.24 4.91 -18.96
C THR A 12 -20.73 5.12 -19.01
N ALA A 13 -20.28 6.32 -19.37
CA ALA A 13 -18.88 6.68 -19.40
C ALA A 13 -18.28 6.75 -17.99
N CYS A 14 -19.02 7.27 -17.01
CA CYS A 14 -18.57 7.26 -15.61
C CYS A 14 -18.40 5.84 -15.08
N ASP A 15 -19.33 4.93 -15.38
CA ASP A 15 -19.28 3.54 -14.96
C ASP A 15 -18.13 2.77 -15.62
N ALA A 16 -17.86 3.03 -16.90
CA ALA A 16 -16.70 2.47 -17.60
C ALA A 16 -15.38 2.91 -16.93
N ILE A 17 -15.25 4.19 -16.56
CA ILE A 17 -14.08 4.70 -15.83
C ILE A 17 -13.97 4.05 -14.44
N GLN A 18 -15.06 3.93 -13.70
CA GLN A 18 -15.05 3.28 -12.38
C GLN A 18 -14.64 1.81 -12.49
N SER A 19 -15.12 1.10 -13.51
CA SER A 19 -14.77 -0.30 -13.77
C SER A 19 -13.26 -0.44 -14.00
N GLU A 20 -12.66 0.42 -14.82
CA GLU A 20 -11.23 0.40 -15.08
C GLU A 20 -10.41 0.75 -13.83
N ILE A 21 -10.85 1.73 -13.04
CA ILE A 21 -10.24 2.04 -11.74
C ILE A 21 -10.26 0.80 -10.84
N ASN A 22 -11.39 0.11 -10.73
CA ASN A 22 -11.53 -1.08 -9.88
C ASN A 22 -10.61 -2.22 -10.32
N VAL A 23 -10.43 -2.42 -11.63
CA VAL A 23 -9.45 -3.39 -12.16
C VAL A 23 -8.03 -3.04 -11.70
N ASN A 24 -7.61 -1.78 -11.86
CA ASN A 24 -6.27 -1.35 -11.47
C ASN A 24 -6.04 -1.38 -9.96
N VAL A 25 -7.07 -1.03 -9.16
CA VAL A 25 -7.05 -1.16 -7.69
C VAL A 25 -6.81 -2.61 -7.29
N LYS A 26 -7.54 -3.56 -7.90
CA LYS A 26 -7.36 -5.00 -7.64
C LYS A 26 -5.94 -5.44 -7.97
N LEU A 27 -5.41 -5.05 -9.13
CA LEU A 27 -4.05 -5.41 -9.55
C LEU A 27 -2.98 -4.90 -8.59
N LEU A 28 -3.10 -3.65 -8.14
CA LEU A 28 -2.19 -3.07 -7.13
C LEU A 28 -2.29 -3.79 -5.79
N PHE A 29 -3.51 -4.13 -5.36
CA PHE A 29 -3.74 -4.84 -4.11
C PHE A 29 -3.13 -6.25 -4.14
N GLU A 30 -3.33 -7.00 -5.23
CA GLU A 30 -2.75 -8.32 -5.41
C GLU A 30 -1.21 -8.28 -5.52
N LEU A 31 -0.64 -7.26 -6.15
CA LEU A 31 0.80 -7.04 -6.13
C LEU A 31 1.32 -6.82 -4.69
N GLY A 32 0.60 -6.03 -3.90
CA GLY A 32 0.90 -5.85 -2.49
C GLY A 32 0.85 -7.15 -1.68
N LYS A 33 -0.18 -7.97 -1.88
CA LYS A 33 -0.29 -9.30 -1.29
C LYS A 33 0.84 -10.23 -1.69
N SER A 34 1.24 -10.22 -2.96
CA SER A 34 2.35 -11.05 -3.46
C SER A 34 3.67 -10.71 -2.76
N HIS A 35 3.97 -9.42 -2.58
CA HIS A 35 5.15 -8.99 -1.82
C HIS A 35 5.09 -9.38 -0.34
N HIS A 36 3.94 -9.22 0.32
CA HIS A 36 3.74 -9.64 1.70
C HIS A 36 3.91 -11.16 1.87
N ALA A 37 3.27 -11.95 1.01
CA ALA A 37 3.38 -13.41 1.02
C ALA A 37 4.83 -13.87 0.81
N PHE A 38 5.55 -13.25 -0.13
CA PHE A 38 6.97 -13.52 -0.35
C PHE A 38 7.79 -13.21 0.91
N ALA A 39 7.58 -12.06 1.54
CA ALA A 39 8.31 -11.69 2.76
C ALA A 39 8.13 -12.72 3.88
N ARG A 40 6.89 -13.19 4.09
CA ARG A 40 6.56 -14.16 5.14
C ARG A 40 7.20 -15.52 4.94
N GLN A 41 7.50 -15.89 3.70
CA GLN A 41 8.16 -17.15 3.37
C GLN A 41 9.68 -17.11 3.56
N LEU A 42 10.28 -15.92 3.70
CA LEU A 42 11.72 -15.80 3.95
C LEU A 42 12.05 -16.17 5.39
N SER A 43 13.24 -16.75 5.59
CA SER A 43 13.84 -16.82 6.93
C SER A 43 14.17 -15.41 7.44
N GLN A 44 14.02 -15.19 8.75
CA GLN A 44 14.35 -13.92 9.40
C GLN A 44 15.84 -13.52 9.22
N GLN A 45 16.73 -14.47 8.96
CA GLN A 45 18.14 -14.16 8.64
C GLN A 45 18.29 -13.28 7.39
N TYR A 46 17.29 -13.29 6.50
CA TYR A 46 17.23 -12.45 5.29
C TYR A 46 16.47 -11.14 5.54
N TRP A 47 16.74 -10.51 6.69
CA TRP A 47 15.98 -9.36 7.18
C TRP A 47 15.85 -8.23 6.16
N ARG A 48 16.92 -7.91 5.42
CA ARG A 48 16.91 -6.86 4.38
C ARG A 48 15.83 -7.14 3.33
N GLN A 49 15.81 -8.36 2.80
CA GLN A 49 14.85 -8.75 1.78
C GLN A 49 13.43 -8.83 2.35
N ARG A 50 13.29 -9.29 3.60
CA ARG A 50 12.00 -9.33 4.29
C ARG A 50 11.41 -7.94 4.47
N ILE A 51 12.16 -7.01 5.05
CA ILE A 51 11.76 -5.61 5.27
C ILE A 51 11.45 -4.89 3.96
N SER A 52 12.32 -5.03 2.96
CA SER A 52 12.10 -4.45 1.62
C SER A 52 10.77 -4.93 1.04
N ARG A 53 10.47 -6.24 1.12
CA ARG A 53 9.23 -6.82 0.59
C ARG A 53 8.00 -6.45 1.42
N LEU A 54 8.11 -6.34 2.75
CA LEU A 54 7.03 -5.83 3.60
C LEU A 54 6.67 -4.38 3.22
N TYR A 55 7.67 -3.52 3.02
CA TYR A 55 7.45 -2.16 2.54
C TYR A 55 6.74 -2.14 1.17
N TYR A 56 7.23 -2.88 0.18
CA TYR A 56 6.59 -2.92 -1.15
C TYR A 56 5.16 -3.50 -1.09
N GLY A 57 4.89 -4.40 -0.14
CA GLY A 57 3.54 -4.89 0.14
C GLY A 57 2.61 -3.74 0.55
N ALA A 58 2.98 -3.01 1.61
CA ALA A 58 2.18 -1.90 2.10
C ALA A 58 2.11 -0.72 1.12
N TYR A 59 3.20 -0.41 0.42
CA TYR A 59 3.23 0.67 -0.57
C TYR A 59 2.23 0.45 -1.71
N ASN A 60 2.16 -0.76 -2.27
CA ASN A 60 1.21 -1.06 -3.34
C ASN A 60 -0.24 -1.06 -2.85
N VAL A 61 -0.51 -1.55 -1.63
CA VAL A 61 -1.85 -1.47 -1.02
C VAL A 61 -2.26 -0.02 -0.77
N ARG A 62 -1.37 0.84 -0.27
CA ARG A 62 -1.62 2.28 -0.13
C ARG A 62 -2.00 2.91 -1.48
N ARG A 63 -1.29 2.55 -2.56
CA ARG A 63 -1.62 3.04 -3.91
C ARG A 63 -2.99 2.57 -4.37
N ALA A 64 -3.36 1.32 -4.09
CA ALA A 64 -4.70 0.80 -4.38
C ALA A 64 -5.79 1.62 -3.67
N VAL A 65 -5.61 1.90 -2.37
CA VAL A 65 -6.54 2.71 -1.57
C VAL A 65 -6.67 4.13 -2.14
N ASN A 66 -5.57 4.79 -2.46
CA ASN A 66 -5.59 6.17 -2.96
C ASN A 66 -6.14 6.27 -4.38
N LEU A 67 -5.81 5.31 -5.26
CA LEU A 67 -6.39 5.23 -6.59
C LEU A 67 -7.91 5.11 -6.51
N HIS A 68 -8.42 4.25 -5.62
CA HIS A 68 -9.85 4.12 -5.40
C HIS A 68 -10.48 5.42 -4.85
N GLU A 69 -9.88 6.02 -3.81
CA GLU A 69 -10.48 7.16 -3.11
C GLU A 69 -10.60 8.42 -4.00
N ASN A 70 -9.48 8.80 -4.60
CA ASN A 70 -9.36 10.11 -5.25
C ASN A 70 -8.74 10.03 -6.64
N GLY A 71 -8.46 8.83 -7.15
CA GLY A 71 -7.83 8.67 -8.46
C GLY A 71 -6.34 8.90 -8.47
N SER A 72 -5.70 9.08 -7.31
CA SER A 72 -4.29 9.40 -7.29
C SER A 72 -3.48 8.17 -7.67
N PHE A 73 -2.86 8.25 -8.85
CA PHE A 73 -1.84 7.32 -9.30
C PHE A 73 -0.68 8.12 -9.84
N ARG A 74 0.50 7.86 -9.29
CA ARG A 74 1.74 8.53 -9.67
C ARG A 74 2.79 7.48 -9.98
N THR A 75 3.56 7.74 -11.02
CA THR A 75 4.73 6.95 -11.42
C THR A 75 6.03 7.70 -11.17
N ASP A 76 5.94 8.90 -10.58
CA ASP A 76 7.11 9.68 -10.23
C ASP A 76 7.94 8.98 -9.15
N VAL A 77 9.25 9.24 -9.18
CA VAL A 77 10.21 8.62 -8.24
C VAL A 77 9.93 9.01 -6.80
N ASP A 78 9.12 10.04 -6.52
CA ASP A 78 8.86 10.57 -5.19
C ASP A 78 7.53 10.09 -4.58
N ASP A 79 6.68 9.35 -5.30
CA ASP A 79 5.40 8.83 -4.79
C ASP A 79 5.59 8.00 -3.52
N HIS A 80 6.72 7.30 -3.42
CA HIS A 80 7.13 6.52 -2.26
C HIS A 80 7.34 7.35 -0.98
N LYS A 81 7.47 8.68 -1.09
CA LYS A 81 7.53 9.63 0.05
C LYS A 81 6.15 9.98 0.60
N LYS A 82 5.06 9.68 -0.12
CA LYS A 82 3.69 9.99 0.29
C LYS A 82 3.08 8.85 1.08
N THR A 83 2.60 9.15 2.28
CA THR A 83 2.00 8.16 3.18
C THR A 83 0.55 8.48 3.56
N GLU A 84 -0.03 9.53 2.96
CA GLU A 84 -1.40 9.95 3.18
C GLU A 84 -2.40 8.85 2.80
N LEU A 85 -3.39 8.66 3.67
CA LEU A 85 -4.49 7.71 3.53
C LEU A 85 -5.82 8.43 3.78
N PRO A 86 -6.94 7.92 3.23
CA PRO A 86 -8.26 8.48 3.49
C PRO A 86 -8.60 8.38 4.98
N SER A 87 -9.17 9.45 5.57
CA SER A 87 -9.58 9.45 6.98
C SER A 87 -10.71 8.45 7.29
N SER A 88 -11.41 7.98 6.26
CA SER A 88 -12.45 6.96 6.37
C SER A 88 -11.92 5.51 6.38
N LEU A 89 -10.60 5.33 6.25
CA LEU A 89 -9.94 4.04 6.47
C LEU A 89 -9.66 3.86 7.97
N ASP A 90 -10.01 2.70 8.50
CA ASP A 90 -9.69 2.35 9.88
C ASP A 90 -8.19 2.49 10.14
N ASN A 91 -7.82 3.09 11.28
CA ASN A 91 -6.43 3.30 11.68
C ASN A 91 -5.56 4.10 10.69
N ALA A 92 -6.15 4.89 9.78
CA ALA A 92 -5.43 5.63 8.75
C ALA A 92 -4.23 6.44 9.28
N SER A 93 -4.40 7.18 10.38
CA SER A 93 -3.33 7.98 10.99
C SER A 93 -2.16 7.12 11.46
N THR A 94 -2.46 5.99 12.11
CA THR A 94 -1.45 5.01 12.52
C THR A 94 -0.72 4.45 11.30
N TYR A 95 -1.43 4.05 10.25
CA TYR A 95 -0.81 3.52 9.04
C TYR A 95 0.04 4.56 8.31
N THR A 96 -0.39 5.82 8.23
CA THR A 96 0.41 6.91 7.64
C THR A 96 1.76 7.07 8.34
N ILE A 97 1.79 6.96 9.67
CA ILE A 97 3.05 6.97 10.44
C ILE A 97 3.87 5.72 10.14
N ARG A 98 3.27 4.53 10.23
CA ARG A 98 4.01 3.26 10.04
C ARG A 98 4.53 3.06 8.62
N LEU A 99 3.84 3.57 7.61
CA LEU A 99 4.33 3.58 6.22
C LEU A 99 5.61 4.40 6.06
N ARG A 100 5.79 5.45 6.87
CA ARG A 100 7.02 6.23 6.89
C ARG A 100 8.15 5.45 7.56
N ASP A 101 7.87 4.80 8.69
CA ASP A 101 8.84 3.95 9.39
C ASP A 101 9.31 2.81 8.46
N LEU A 102 8.39 2.09 7.81
CA LEU A 102 8.70 1.04 6.82
C LEU A 102 9.55 1.55 5.64
N ARG A 103 9.35 2.80 5.21
CA ARG A 103 10.14 3.41 4.13
C ARG A 103 11.58 3.65 4.57
N GLU A 104 11.77 4.10 5.81
CA GLU A 104 13.08 4.31 6.40
C GLU A 104 13.85 2.99 6.51
N ASP A 105 13.20 1.98 7.07
CA ASP A 105 13.75 0.62 7.18
C ASP A 105 14.05 -0.01 5.82
N ARG A 106 13.21 0.25 4.80
CA ARG A 106 13.50 -0.16 3.42
C ARG A 106 14.73 0.54 2.86
N ASN A 107 14.92 1.84 3.11
CA ASN A 107 16.10 2.54 2.61
C ASN A 107 17.39 2.00 3.26
N LEU A 108 17.34 1.72 4.57
CA LEU A 108 18.41 1.03 5.29
C LEU A 108 18.70 -0.34 4.65
N SER A 109 17.64 -1.12 4.40
CA SER A 109 17.72 -2.47 3.84
C SER A 109 18.27 -2.51 2.41
N ASP A 110 17.79 -1.62 1.53
CA ASP A 110 18.07 -1.62 0.10
C ASP A 110 19.40 -0.90 -0.25
N TYR A 111 19.80 0.11 0.52
CA TYR A 111 20.88 1.02 0.11
C TYR A 111 22.05 1.14 1.11
N ASP A 112 21.85 0.89 2.40
CA ASP A 112 22.93 0.96 3.38
C ASP A 112 23.52 -0.43 3.62
N HIS A 113 24.67 -0.73 2.99
CA HIS A 113 25.35 -2.02 3.13
C HIS A 113 26.08 -2.21 4.47
N THR A 114 26.18 -1.17 5.30
CA THR A 114 26.82 -1.24 6.63
C THR A 114 25.83 -1.53 7.75
N ALA A 115 24.54 -1.27 7.51
CA ALA A 115 23.49 -1.51 8.49
C ALA A 115 23.36 -2.99 8.92
N ILE A 116 22.93 -3.17 10.15
CA ILE A 116 22.59 -4.47 10.74
C ILE A 116 21.12 -4.47 11.17
N GLU A 117 20.57 -5.66 11.46
CA GLU A 117 19.14 -5.81 11.77
C GLU A 117 18.70 -4.96 12.98
N SER A 118 19.57 -4.78 13.98
CA SER A 118 19.27 -3.96 15.15
C SER A 118 19.15 -2.46 14.87
N ASP A 119 19.52 -2.01 13.67
CA ASP A 119 19.39 -0.61 13.26
C ASP A 119 17.98 -0.29 12.73
N LEU A 120 17.13 -1.31 12.56
CA LEU A 120 15.74 -1.12 12.12
C LEU A 120 14.92 -0.32 13.17
N VAL A 121 14.07 0.56 12.67
CA VAL A 121 13.06 1.27 13.46
C VAL A 121 11.98 0.29 13.93
N LEU A 122 11.58 -0.65 13.07
CA LEU A 122 10.64 -1.72 13.36
C LEU A 122 11.35 -3.07 13.35
N THR A 123 11.12 -3.90 14.36
CA THR A 123 11.52 -5.31 14.26
C THR A 123 10.82 -6.00 13.08
N GLN A 124 11.40 -7.09 12.57
CA GLN A 124 10.79 -7.84 11.45
C GLN A 124 9.36 -8.29 11.75
N ASP A 125 9.07 -8.66 13.00
CA ASP A 125 7.75 -9.13 13.43
C ASP A 125 6.75 -7.96 13.55
N GLU A 126 7.18 -6.80 14.06
CA GLU A 126 6.34 -5.59 14.08
C GLU A 126 6.01 -5.12 12.67
N ALA A 127 7.00 -5.11 11.77
CA ALA A 127 6.81 -4.77 10.37
C ALA A 127 5.80 -5.73 9.72
N GLU A 128 5.93 -7.05 9.92
CA GLU A 128 4.97 -8.03 9.40
C GLU A 128 3.56 -7.81 9.97
N LEU A 129 3.43 -7.59 11.27
CA LEU A 129 2.15 -7.37 11.92
C LEU A 129 1.45 -6.12 11.39
N ILE A 130 2.18 -5.01 11.26
CA ILE A 130 1.68 -3.75 10.71
C ILE A 130 1.16 -3.97 9.28
N VAL A 131 1.97 -4.60 8.42
CA VAL A 131 1.59 -4.84 7.02
C VAL A 131 0.39 -5.78 6.94
N THR A 132 0.36 -6.84 7.75
CA THR A 132 -0.77 -7.79 7.81
C THR A 132 -2.07 -7.08 8.20
N ASN A 133 -2.03 -6.26 9.26
CA ASN A 133 -3.21 -5.51 9.70
C ASN A 133 -3.65 -4.49 8.65
N PHE A 134 -2.70 -3.76 8.05
CA PHE A 134 -3.00 -2.79 7.00
C PHE A 134 -3.65 -3.44 5.77
N LEU A 135 -3.16 -4.60 5.33
CA LEU A 135 -3.79 -5.38 4.27
C LEU A 135 -5.23 -5.77 4.63
N GLY A 136 -5.47 -6.19 5.87
CA GLY A 136 -6.81 -6.52 6.37
C GLY A 136 -7.77 -5.32 6.34
N ASP A 137 -7.35 -4.20 6.90
CA ASP A 137 -8.14 -2.97 6.98
C ASP A 137 -8.40 -2.38 5.59
N ALA A 138 -7.38 -2.33 4.73
CA ALA A 138 -7.51 -1.87 3.35
C ALA A 138 -8.41 -2.79 2.50
N SER A 139 -8.34 -4.11 2.71
CA SER A 139 -9.24 -5.06 2.03
C SER A 139 -10.70 -4.77 2.38
N ARG A 140 -11.03 -4.66 3.67
CA ARG A 140 -12.39 -4.33 4.13
C ARG A 140 -12.84 -2.98 3.59
N TYR A 141 -11.96 -1.98 3.60
CA TYR A 141 -12.23 -0.65 3.06
C TYR A 141 -12.64 -0.68 1.58
N LEU A 142 -11.85 -1.37 0.74
CA LEU A 142 -12.07 -1.45 -0.69
C LEU A 142 -13.30 -2.29 -1.03
N ILE A 143 -13.49 -3.43 -0.36
CA ILE A 143 -14.67 -4.29 -0.54
C ILE A 143 -15.96 -3.56 -0.17
N SER A 144 -15.97 -2.82 0.94
CA SER A 144 -17.14 -2.03 1.36
C SER A 144 -17.53 -0.94 0.35
N ARG A 145 -16.64 -0.60 -0.59
CA ARG A 145 -16.83 0.40 -1.66
C ARG A 145 -17.05 -0.22 -3.03
N GLY A 146 -17.28 -1.53 -3.09
CA GLY A 146 -17.66 -2.25 -4.32
C GLY A 146 -16.49 -2.78 -5.14
N VAL A 147 -15.26 -2.76 -4.62
CA VAL A 147 -14.12 -3.42 -5.27
C VAL A 147 -14.15 -4.92 -4.97
N THR A 148 -14.02 -5.76 -5.99
CA THR A 148 -13.90 -7.22 -5.83
C THR A 148 -12.43 -7.63 -5.77
N LEU A 149 -11.92 -7.91 -4.57
CA LEU A 149 -10.53 -8.34 -4.32
C LEU A 149 -10.40 -9.87 -4.41
#